data_AF-A0A5E4GHE4-F1
#
_entry.id   AF-A0A5E4GHE4-F1
#
_cell.length_a   1.000
_cell.length_b   1.000
_cell.length_c   1.000
_cell.angle_alpha   90.00
_cell.angle_beta   90.00
_cell.angle_gamma   90.00
#
_symmetry.space_group_name_H-M   'P 1'
#
loop_
_entity.id
_entity.type
_entity.pdbx_description
1 polymer ?
#
loop_
_entity_poly.entity_id
_entity_poly.type
_entity_poly.pdbx_seq_one_letter_code
_entity_poly.pdbx_strand_id
1 'polypeptide(L)'
;TVDVSKLDKLEEDVVVTLCFLEKYFPPSFFDIMVYLVVHLVREFCLCGLVYFRWMYPFERDMKVLKGHVQNYTRPEGCIAEQYTAKEAVQFCTEHLSNVSTVGVPSSQKMGVSKPLSSCTVSLVDRDWLNQAHLYVLENTEEVLPYIEEHMIHIKTTYPKFRKRTKWLQDKHNSTFIQWLRFKVQSELEENNHGVSENLRWLAAGPNMAVPLYRNYLIK
;
A
#
# COMPACT_ATOMS: atom_id res chain seq x y z
N THR A 1 14.20 -20.11 -14.65
CA THR A 1 14.82 -20.15 -15.99
C THR A 1 13.70 -20.17 -17.01
N VAL A 2 13.81 -19.37 -18.09
CA VAL A 2 12.78 -19.32 -19.14
C VAL A 2 12.96 -20.54 -20.05
N ASP A 3 11.87 -21.20 -20.41
CA ASP A 3 11.86 -22.38 -21.27
C ASP A 3 11.86 -21.96 -22.74
N VAL A 4 12.98 -22.24 -23.43
CA VAL A 4 13.21 -21.80 -24.83
C VAL A 4 12.15 -22.36 -25.77
N SER A 5 11.65 -23.57 -25.50
CA SER A 5 10.68 -24.27 -26.33
C SER A 5 9.29 -23.61 -26.37
N LYS A 6 9.01 -22.69 -25.43
CA LYS A 6 7.71 -22.01 -25.33
C LYS A 6 7.68 -20.63 -25.97
N LEU A 7 8.83 -20.10 -26.41
CA LEU A 7 8.91 -18.73 -26.92
C LEU A 7 8.21 -18.57 -28.26
N ASP A 8 8.32 -19.52 -29.18
CA ASP A 8 7.66 -19.42 -30.49
C ASP A 8 6.13 -19.30 -30.33
N LYS A 9 5.56 -20.09 -29.42
CA LYS A 9 4.14 -19.99 -29.07
C LYS A 9 3.79 -18.65 -28.41
N LEU A 10 4.68 -18.12 -27.58
CA LEU A 10 4.48 -16.82 -26.94
C LEU A 10 4.46 -15.68 -27.96
N GLU A 11 5.30 -15.75 -29.00
CA GLU A 11 5.32 -14.76 -30.09
C GLU A 11 3.97 -14.75 -30.83
N GLU A 12 3.45 -15.94 -31.18
CA GLU A 12 2.13 -16.09 -31.81
C GLU A 12 1.00 -15.55 -30.90
N ASP A 13 1.01 -15.93 -29.62
CA ASP A 13 -0.01 -15.52 -28.64
C ASP A 13 -0.01 -13.99 -28.43
N VAL A 14 1.15 -13.33 -28.44
CA VAL A 14 1.27 -11.86 -28.31
C VAL A 14 0.61 -11.15 -29.49
N VAL A 15 0.84 -11.64 -30.71
CA VAL A 15 0.23 -11.05 -31.92
C VAL A 15 -1.29 -11.20 -31.87
N VAL A 16 -1.79 -12.40 -31.54
CA VAL A 16 -3.23 -12.66 -31.42
C VAL A 16 -3.85 -11.78 -30.33
N THR A 17 -3.18 -11.62 -29.19
CA THR A 17 -3.64 -10.78 -28.09
C THR A 17 -3.74 -9.31 -28.51
N LEU A 18 -2.76 -8.78 -29.25
CA LEU A 18 -2.81 -7.41 -29.76
C LEU A 18 -3.98 -7.22 -30.74
N CYS A 19 -4.23 -8.15 -31.64
CA CYS A 19 -5.39 -8.10 -32.53
C CYS A 19 -6.72 -8.11 -31.76
N PHE A 20 -6.81 -8.89 -30.67
CA PHE A 20 -7.98 -8.84 -29.80
C PHE A 20 -8.11 -7.48 -29.11
N LEU A 21 -7.02 -6.93 -28.58
CA LEU A 21 -7.05 -5.61 -27.93
C LEU A 21 -7.52 -4.52 -28.92
N GLU A 22 -7.05 -4.54 -30.17
CA GLU A 22 -7.46 -3.58 -31.20
C GLU A 22 -8.96 -3.59 -31.48
N LYS A 23 -9.62 -4.72 -31.26
CA LYS A 23 -11.08 -4.85 -31.41
C LYS A 23 -11.86 -4.13 -30.30
N TYR A 24 -11.28 -4.01 -29.11
CA TYR A 24 -11.95 -3.47 -27.92
C TYR A 24 -11.54 -2.04 -27.57
N PHE A 25 -10.30 -1.64 -27.87
CA PHE A 25 -9.76 -0.33 -27.52
C PHE A 25 -9.74 0.63 -28.72
N PRO A 26 -9.90 1.94 -28.49
CA PRO A 26 -9.83 2.93 -29.56
C PRO A 26 -8.41 3.01 -30.15
N PRO A 27 -8.24 3.42 -31.42
CA PRO A 27 -6.92 3.54 -32.06
C PRO A 27 -5.93 4.42 -31.29
N SER A 28 -6.41 5.41 -30.53
CA SER A 28 -5.58 6.28 -29.68
C SER A 28 -4.87 5.56 -28.53
N PHE A 29 -5.31 4.34 -28.18
CA PHE A 29 -4.65 3.49 -27.18
C PHE A 29 -3.39 2.83 -27.72
N PHE A 30 -3.32 2.57 -29.03
CA PHE A 30 -2.21 1.86 -29.67
C PHE A 30 -1.16 2.85 -30.17
N ASP A 31 -0.30 3.28 -29.27
CA ASP A 31 0.93 3.97 -29.64
C ASP A 31 2.06 2.99 -29.98
N ILE A 32 3.21 3.53 -30.39
CA ILE A 32 4.37 2.72 -30.77
C ILE A 32 4.84 1.81 -29.64
N MET A 33 4.64 2.19 -28.36
CA MET A 33 5.09 1.42 -27.21
C MET A 33 4.29 0.13 -27.04
N VAL A 34 2.99 0.15 -27.36
CA VAL A 34 2.14 -1.04 -27.29
C VAL A 34 2.57 -2.09 -28.33
N TYR A 35 2.98 -1.67 -29.51
CA TYR A 35 3.45 -2.58 -30.56
C TYR A 35 4.85 -3.16 -30.29
N LEU A 36 5.69 -2.52 -29.47
CA LEU A 36 7.01 -3.06 -29.11
C LEU A 36 6.92 -4.42 -28.41
N VAL A 37 5.77 -4.76 -27.81
CA VAL A 37 5.55 -6.05 -27.16
C VAL A 37 5.74 -7.22 -28.13
N VAL A 38 5.43 -7.05 -29.42
CA VAL A 38 5.65 -8.07 -30.46
C VAL A 38 7.14 -8.42 -30.61
N HIS A 39 8.01 -7.43 -30.42
CA HIS A 39 9.45 -7.62 -30.58
C HIS A 39 10.12 -8.24 -29.35
N LEU A 40 9.46 -8.25 -28.18
CA LEU A 40 10.09 -8.71 -26.93
C LEU A 40 10.56 -10.16 -26.98
N VAL A 41 9.78 -11.05 -27.61
CA VAL A 41 10.14 -12.48 -27.73
C VAL A 41 11.37 -12.66 -28.60
N ARG A 42 11.37 -12.01 -29.77
CA ARG A 42 12.50 -12.06 -30.70
C ARG A 42 13.75 -11.40 -30.12
N GLU A 43 13.59 -10.28 -29.44
CA GLU A 43 14.68 -9.61 -28.72
C GLU A 43 15.25 -10.48 -27.60
N PHE A 44 14.40 -11.19 -26.87
CA PHE A 44 14.82 -12.12 -25.83
C PHE A 44 15.62 -13.29 -26.41
N CYS A 45 15.18 -13.87 -27.53
CA CYS A 45 15.90 -14.95 -28.20
C CYS A 45 17.28 -14.52 -28.72
N LEU A 46 17.39 -13.29 -29.22
CA LEU A 46 18.65 -12.77 -29.79
C LEU A 46 19.62 -12.23 -28.73
N CYS A 47 19.11 -11.54 -27.73
CA CYS A 47 19.92 -10.74 -26.81
C CYS A 47 19.80 -11.19 -25.34
N GLY A 48 18.98 -12.21 -25.05
CA GLY A 48 18.76 -12.71 -23.70
C GLY A 48 17.81 -11.85 -22.87
N LEU A 49 17.82 -12.09 -21.55
CA LEU A 49 16.95 -11.37 -20.60
C LEU A 49 17.13 -9.86 -20.70
N VAL A 50 16.01 -9.15 -20.75
CA VAL A 50 15.94 -7.68 -20.79
C VAL A 50 16.79 -7.03 -19.67
N TYR A 51 16.84 -7.66 -18.49
CA TYR A 51 17.66 -7.19 -17.36
C TYR A 51 19.14 -7.00 -17.69
N PHE A 52 19.74 -7.84 -18.53
CA PHE A 52 21.16 -7.71 -18.91
C PHE A 52 21.41 -6.63 -19.96
N ARG A 53 20.35 -6.12 -20.62
CA ARG A 53 20.44 -5.08 -21.65
C ARG A 53 20.16 -3.69 -21.10
N TRP A 54 19.56 -3.61 -19.92
CA TRP A 54 19.32 -2.33 -19.26
C TRP A 54 20.64 -1.78 -18.73
N MET A 55 20.89 -0.49 -18.94
CA MET A 55 22.02 0.19 -18.29
C MET A 55 21.82 0.32 -16.78
N TYR A 56 20.57 0.26 -16.32
CA TYR A 56 20.22 0.54 -14.93
C TYR A 56 20.97 -0.29 -13.87
N PRO A 57 21.16 -1.63 -14.00
CA PRO A 57 21.99 -2.40 -13.07
C PRO A 57 23.45 -1.93 -13.07
N PHE A 58 24.04 -1.71 -14.25
CA PHE A 58 25.41 -1.22 -14.38
C PHE A 58 25.59 0.18 -13.77
N GLU A 59 24.63 1.08 -13.99
CA GLU A 59 24.63 2.43 -13.42
C GLU A 59 24.51 2.39 -11.89
N ARG A 60 23.67 1.51 -11.35
CA ARG A 60 23.53 1.29 -9.91
C ARG A 60 24.82 0.79 -9.29
N ASP A 61 25.45 -0.20 -9.90
CA ASP A 61 26.72 -0.76 -9.42
C ASP A 61 27.82 0.29 -9.51
N MET A 62 27.91 1.02 -10.61
CA MET A 62 28.87 2.10 -10.78
C MET A 62 28.65 3.24 -9.77
N LYS A 63 27.41 3.55 -9.40
CA LYS A 63 27.12 4.50 -8.31
C LYS A 63 27.67 4.02 -6.96
N VAL A 64 27.56 2.73 -6.66
CA VAL A 64 28.10 2.14 -5.44
C VAL A 64 29.64 2.18 -5.45
N LEU A 65 30.26 1.74 -6.55
CA LEU A 65 31.71 1.77 -6.72
C LEU A 65 32.27 3.19 -6.66
N LYS A 66 31.56 4.18 -7.22
CA LYS A 66 31.92 5.59 -7.10
C LYS A 66 31.94 6.07 -5.64
N GLY A 67 31.02 5.56 -4.82
CA GLY A 67 31.01 5.81 -3.38
C GLY A 67 32.22 5.21 -2.65
N HIS A 68 32.94 4.27 -3.27
CA HIS A 68 34.15 3.67 -2.69
C HIS A 68 35.42 4.48 -2.92
N VAL A 69 35.42 5.41 -3.87
CA VAL A 69 36.59 6.22 -4.20
C VAL A 69 36.76 7.34 -3.17
N GLN A 70 37.66 7.14 -2.21
CA GLN A 70 38.04 8.16 -1.23
C GLN A 70 39.21 9.04 -1.72
N ASN A 71 40.12 8.46 -2.52
CA ASN A 71 41.26 9.16 -3.11
C ASN A 71 41.20 9.09 -4.64
N TYR A 72 40.92 10.24 -5.27
CA TYR A 72 40.81 10.37 -6.72
C TYR A 72 42.12 10.13 -7.49
N THR A 73 43.28 10.16 -6.82
CA THR A 73 44.58 9.87 -7.47
C THR A 73 44.84 8.37 -7.66
N ARG A 74 44.09 7.50 -6.97
CA ARG A 74 44.20 6.04 -7.05
C ARG A 74 42.83 5.35 -6.87
N PRO A 75 41.87 5.61 -7.77
CA PRO A 75 40.49 5.16 -7.60
C PRO A 75 40.35 3.63 -7.60
N GLU A 76 41.14 2.91 -8.40
CA GLU A 76 41.11 1.46 -8.47
C GLU A 76 41.53 0.82 -7.14
N GLY A 77 42.55 1.39 -6.49
CA GLY A 77 43.02 0.94 -5.18
C GLY A 77 41.97 1.13 -4.09
N CYS A 78 41.30 2.29 -4.05
CA CYS A 78 40.23 2.55 -3.10
C CYS A 78 39.04 1.58 -3.27
N ILE A 79 38.65 1.33 -4.53
CA ILE A 79 37.57 0.38 -4.83
C ILE A 79 37.95 -1.03 -4.36
N ALA A 80 39.16 -1.51 -4.69
CA ALA A 80 39.62 -2.83 -4.32
C ALA A 80 39.69 -3.03 -2.79
N GLU A 81 40.22 -2.03 -2.07
CA GLU A 81 40.31 -2.05 -0.61
C GLU A 81 38.93 -2.14 0.04
N GLN A 82 37.99 -1.28 -0.37
CA GLN A 82 36.66 -1.26 0.22
C GLN A 82 35.83 -2.49 -0.16
N TYR A 83 36.02 -3.00 -1.38
CA TYR A 83 35.39 -4.24 -1.81
C TYR A 83 35.91 -5.44 -0.99
N THR A 84 37.22 -5.52 -0.75
CA THR A 84 37.84 -6.54 0.13
C THR A 84 37.28 -6.48 1.55
N ALA A 85 37.17 -5.27 2.12
CA ALA A 85 36.57 -5.08 3.44
C ALA A 85 35.10 -5.53 3.48
N LYS A 86 34.33 -5.22 2.43
CA LYS A 86 32.93 -5.63 2.29
C LYS A 86 32.79 -7.16 2.22
N GLU A 87 33.61 -7.83 1.41
CA GLU A 87 33.62 -9.30 1.32
C GLU A 87 34.00 -9.95 2.64
N ALA A 88 35.02 -9.43 3.34
CA ALA A 88 35.41 -9.93 4.66
C ALA A 88 34.26 -9.81 5.69
N VAL A 89 33.56 -8.68 5.70
CA VAL A 89 32.37 -8.50 6.57
C VAL A 89 31.27 -9.48 6.18
N GLN A 90 30.99 -9.64 4.88
CA GLN A 90 29.97 -10.58 4.42
C GLN A 90 30.31 -12.02 4.84
N PHE A 91 31.54 -12.45 4.60
CA PHE A 91 32.04 -13.76 5.02
C PHE A 91 31.86 -13.99 6.52
N CYS A 92 32.26 -13.02 7.34
CA CYS A 92 32.07 -13.06 8.79
C CYS A 92 30.59 -13.15 9.17
N THR A 93 29.69 -12.47 8.46
CA THR A 93 28.25 -12.52 8.78
C THR A 93 27.60 -13.84 8.40
N GLU A 94 28.09 -14.51 7.35
CA GLU A 94 27.61 -15.85 6.96
C GLU A 94 28.09 -16.93 7.95
N HIS A 95 29.28 -16.77 8.54
CA HIS A 95 29.90 -17.78 9.39
C HIS A 95 29.78 -17.52 10.90
N LEU A 96 29.46 -16.29 11.32
CA LEU A 96 29.24 -15.93 12.72
C LEU A 96 27.75 -15.75 12.97
N SER A 97 27.10 -16.79 13.51
CA SER A 97 25.65 -16.85 13.74
C SER A 97 25.07 -15.78 14.68
N ASN A 98 25.91 -14.99 15.37
CA ASN A 98 25.52 -14.03 16.40
C ASN A 98 25.92 -12.58 16.10
N VAL A 99 26.38 -12.26 14.89
CA VAL A 99 26.79 -10.90 14.52
C VAL A 99 25.72 -10.27 13.63
N SER A 100 25.13 -9.16 14.07
CA SER A 100 24.23 -8.36 13.25
C SER A 100 25.04 -7.58 12.20
N THR A 101 24.79 -7.79 10.92
CA THR A 101 25.41 -7.01 9.85
C THR A 101 25.02 -5.54 9.96
N VAL A 102 26.01 -4.65 10.12
CA VAL A 102 25.77 -3.20 10.15
C VAL A 102 25.14 -2.77 8.81
N GLY A 103 23.94 -2.20 8.87
CA GLY A 103 23.20 -1.73 7.69
C GLY A 103 22.20 -2.74 7.09
N VAL A 104 22.17 -3.99 7.56
CA VAL A 104 21.08 -4.93 7.23
C VAL A 104 20.14 -5.01 8.44
N PRO A 105 18.84 -4.73 8.29
CA PRO A 105 17.90 -4.89 9.39
C PRO A 105 17.94 -6.34 9.87
N SER A 106 18.12 -6.56 11.18
CA SER A 106 18.09 -7.91 11.73
C SER A 106 16.73 -8.54 11.46
N SER A 107 16.74 -9.72 10.83
CA SER A 107 15.54 -10.52 10.54
C SER A 107 14.68 -10.76 11.79
N GLN A 108 15.26 -10.66 12.99
CA GLN A 108 14.60 -10.91 14.27
C GLN A 108 13.50 -9.91 14.69
N LYS A 109 13.20 -8.86 13.92
CA LYS A 109 12.00 -8.02 14.15
C LYS A 109 11.11 -7.85 12.92
N MET A 110 11.16 -8.81 12.00
CA MET A 110 10.40 -8.83 10.74
C MET A 110 8.88 -9.09 10.89
N GLY A 111 8.28 -8.83 12.05
CA GLY A 111 6.84 -9.05 12.28
C GLY A 111 6.02 -7.79 12.53
N VAL A 112 6.66 -6.64 12.78
CA VAL A 112 5.95 -5.44 13.25
C VAL A 112 6.19 -4.31 12.28
N SER A 113 5.12 -3.89 11.61
CA SER A 113 5.09 -2.64 10.88
C SER A 113 5.33 -1.51 11.87
N LYS A 114 6.39 -0.73 11.67
CA LYS A 114 6.81 0.29 12.63
C LYS A 114 7.12 1.61 11.91
N PRO A 115 6.75 2.76 12.50
CA PRO A 115 7.21 4.03 11.99
C PRO A 115 8.73 4.16 12.11
N LEU A 116 9.35 4.65 11.05
CA LEU A 116 10.80 4.90 10.94
C LEU A 116 11.15 6.37 11.25
N SER A 117 10.16 7.26 11.25
CA SER A 117 10.34 8.68 11.57
C SER A 117 9.88 9.02 12.98
N SER A 118 10.35 10.16 13.50
CA SER A 118 9.79 10.77 14.72
C SER A 118 8.29 11.08 14.52
N CYS A 119 7.53 10.99 15.61
CA CYS A 119 6.10 11.31 15.63
C CYS A 119 5.90 12.82 15.51
N THR A 120 5.06 13.25 14.57
CA THR A 120 4.58 14.64 14.51
C THR A 120 3.07 14.62 14.71
N VAL A 121 2.53 15.45 15.59
CA VAL A 121 1.07 15.55 15.76
C VAL A 121 0.52 16.54 14.74
N SER A 122 -0.44 16.09 13.93
CA SER A 122 -1.17 16.95 13.01
C SER A 122 -2.64 17.02 13.38
N LEU A 123 -3.22 18.22 13.29
CA LEU A 123 -4.66 18.42 13.40
C LEU A 123 -5.29 18.12 12.04
N VAL A 124 -6.19 17.14 12.00
CA VAL A 124 -6.90 16.74 10.78
C VAL A 124 -8.20 17.55 10.66
N ASP A 125 -8.56 17.89 9.43
CA ASP A 125 -9.83 18.54 9.14
C ASP A 125 -11.03 17.69 9.59
N ARG A 126 -12.07 18.35 10.10
CA ARG A 126 -13.20 17.68 10.75
C ARG A 126 -14.02 16.85 9.77
N ASP A 127 -14.18 17.32 8.54
CA ASP A 127 -15.02 16.64 7.56
C ASP A 127 -14.33 15.37 7.07
N TRP A 128 -13.02 15.45 6.82
CA TRP A 128 -12.20 14.28 6.51
C TRP A 128 -12.18 13.25 7.64
N LEU A 129 -12.06 13.72 8.89
CA LEU A 129 -12.07 12.85 10.07
C LEU A 129 -13.42 12.12 10.22
N ASN A 130 -14.52 12.84 10.03
CA ASN A 130 -15.87 12.28 10.07
C ASN A 130 -16.09 11.26 8.95
N GLN A 131 -15.62 11.54 7.73
CA GLN A 131 -15.73 10.61 6.61
C GLN A 131 -14.95 9.32 6.86
N ALA A 132 -13.72 9.42 7.37
CA ALA A 132 -12.92 8.25 7.74
C ALA A 132 -13.59 7.46 8.88
N HIS A 133 -14.14 8.14 9.87
CA HIS A 133 -14.85 7.50 10.98
C HIS A 133 -16.11 6.77 10.50
N LEU A 134 -16.93 7.38 9.65
CA LEU A 134 -18.11 6.75 9.05
C LEU A 134 -17.73 5.46 8.32
N TYR A 135 -16.65 5.49 7.53
CA TYR A 135 -16.18 4.31 6.82
C TYR A 135 -15.86 3.15 7.77
N VAL A 136 -15.19 3.43 8.90
CA VAL A 136 -14.91 2.40 9.91
C VAL A 136 -16.21 1.86 10.51
N LEU A 137 -17.16 2.74 10.85
CA LEU A 137 -18.45 2.33 11.43
C LEU A 137 -19.26 1.45 10.47
N GLU A 138 -19.33 1.80 9.18
CA GLU A 138 -20.04 1.02 8.16
C GLU A 138 -19.45 -0.37 7.92
N ASN A 139 -18.16 -0.56 8.20
CA ASN A 139 -17.46 -1.83 8.04
C ASN A 139 -17.28 -2.61 9.35
N THR A 140 -17.87 -2.14 10.47
CA THR A 140 -17.78 -2.82 11.76
C THR A 140 -19.05 -3.62 12.04
N GLU A 141 -18.91 -4.94 12.21
CA GLU A 141 -20.04 -5.85 12.42
C GLU A 141 -20.94 -5.47 13.61
N GLU A 142 -20.34 -5.01 14.72
CA GLU A 142 -21.07 -4.58 15.92
C GLU A 142 -21.95 -3.34 15.69
N VAL A 143 -21.67 -2.53 14.66
CA VAL A 143 -22.37 -1.27 14.38
C VAL A 143 -23.50 -1.45 13.36
N LEU A 144 -23.50 -2.55 12.60
CA LEU A 144 -24.51 -2.82 11.57
C LEU A 144 -25.97 -2.76 12.09
N PRO A 145 -26.31 -3.32 13.27
CA PRO A 145 -27.68 -3.22 13.80
C PRO A 145 -28.11 -1.76 14.05
N TYR A 146 -27.18 -0.92 14.49
CA TYR A 146 -27.43 0.50 14.74
C TYR A 146 -27.60 1.30 13.44
N ILE A 147 -26.91 0.90 12.36
CA ILE A 147 -27.11 1.49 11.03
C ILE A 147 -28.53 1.20 10.55
N GLU A 148 -28.99 -0.04 10.68
CA GLU A 148 -30.36 -0.43 10.32
C GLU A 148 -31.40 0.33 11.14
N GLU A 149 -31.22 0.42 12.46
CA GLU A 149 -32.12 1.17 13.35
C GLU A 149 -32.16 2.66 13.00
N HIS A 150 -31.00 3.28 12.75
CA HIS A 150 -30.95 4.68 12.33
C HIS A 150 -31.63 4.90 10.97
N MET A 151 -31.48 3.97 10.03
CA MET A 151 -32.15 4.04 8.73
C MET A 151 -33.67 3.92 8.86
N ILE A 152 -34.17 3.08 9.78
CA ILE A 152 -35.59 2.99 10.12
C ILE A 152 -36.06 4.28 10.79
N HIS A 153 -35.27 4.84 11.71
CA HIS A 153 -35.55 6.10 12.37
C HIS A 153 -35.69 7.25 11.35
N ILE A 154 -34.75 7.41 10.42
CA ILE A 154 -34.83 8.44 9.37
C ILE A 154 -36.08 8.25 8.51
N LYS A 155 -36.39 7.01 8.09
CA LYS A 155 -37.58 6.72 7.27
C LYS A 155 -38.90 7.05 7.99
N THR A 156 -38.93 6.87 9.31
CA THR A 156 -40.10 7.14 10.15
C THR A 156 -40.26 8.64 10.42
N THR A 157 -39.16 9.33 10.73
CA THR A 157 -39.13 10.78 10.98
C THR A 157 -39.42 11.59 9.71
N TYR A 158 -39.00 11.09 8.53
CA TYR A 158 -39.15 11.76 7.25
C TYR A 158 -39.92 10.93 6.22
N PRO A 159 -41.24 10.68 6.44
CA PRO A 159 -42.02 9.78 5.60
C PRO A 159 -42.13 10.28 4.13
N LYS A 160 -42.05 11.59 3.90
CA LYS A 160 -42.06 12.21 2.57
C LYS A 160 -40.86 11.82 1.70
N PHE A 161 -39.72 11.51 2.32
CA PHE A 161 -38.47 11.19 1.62
C PHE A 161 -38.15 9.68 1.62
N ARG A 162 -39.07 8.85 2.11
CA ARG A 162 -38.90 7.39 2.26
C ARG A 162 -38.48 6.67 0.97
N LYS A 163 -38.89 7.17 -0.20
CA LYS A 163 -38.55 6.61 -1.52
C LYS A 163 -37.27 7.19 -2.14
N ARG A 164 -36.67 8.24 -1.56
CA ARG A 164 -35.48 8.92 -2.10
C ARG A 164 -34.21 8.35 -1.49
N THR A 165 -33.66 7.31 -2.11
CA THR A 165 -32.48 6.57 -1.60
C THR A 165 -31.26 7.48 -1.36
N LYS A 166 -30.92 8.35 -2.32
CA LYS A 166 -29.78 9.27 -2.18
C LYS A 166 -29.92 10.20 -0.97
N TRP A 167 -31.10 10.79 -0.81
CA TRP A 167 -31.37 11.69 0.31
C TRP A 167 -31.29 10.97 1.67
N LEU A 168 -31.78 9.72 1.74
CA LEU A 168 -31.68 8.90 2.95
C LEU A 168 -30.22 8.62 3.31
N GLN A 169 -29.38 8.27 2.32
CA GLN A 169 -27.96 8.02 2.56
C GLN A 169 -27.23 9.29 2.97
N ASP A 170 -27.45 10.41 2.26
CA ASP A 170 -26.83 11.70 2.59
C ASP A 170 -27.22 12.13 4.01
N LYS A 171 -28.50 11.94 4.39
CA LYS A 171 -28.98 12.24 5.73
C LYS A 171 -28.34 11.33 6.76
N HIS A 172 -28.30 10.02 6.50
CA HIS A 172 -27.64 9.03 7.36
C HIS A 172 -26.19 9.43 7.61
N ASN A 173 -25.40 9.61 6.56
CA ASN A 173 -23.99 9.97 6.65
C ASN A 173 -23.78 11.27 7.46
N SER A 174 -24.67 12.25 7.32
CA SER A 174 -24.53 13.52 8.05
C SER A 174 -24.91 13.44 9.54
N THR A 175 -25.81 12.54 9.95
CA THR A 175 -26.35 12.51 11.32
C THR A 175 -25.99 11.27 12.12
N PHE A 176 -25.48 10.21 11.47
CA PHE A 176 -25.30 8.91 12.12
C PHE A 176 -24.31 8.93 13.27
N ILE A 177 -23.15 9.57 13.13
CA ILE A 177 -22.14 9.65 14.21
C ILE A 177 -22.75 10.23 15.49
N GLN A 178 -23.46 11.35 15.35
CA GLN A 178 -24.07 12.03 16.49
C GLN A 178 -25.23 11.21 17.07
N TRP A 179 -26.05 10.61 16.21
CA TRP A 179 -27.15 9.74 16.63
C TRP A 179 -26.64 8.51 17.39
N LEU A 180 -25.62 7.83 16.87
CA LEU A 180 -25.00 6.65 17.47
C LEU A 180 -24.47 6.97 18.87
N ARG A 181 -23.78 8.11 19.01
CA ARG A 181 -23.29 8.57 20.31
C ARG A 181 -24.41 8.74 21.34
N PHE A 182 -25.52 9.36 20.97
CA PHE A 182 -26.65 9.54 21.87
C PHE A 182 -27.37 8.23 22.17
N LYS A 183 -27.53 7.36 21.17
CA LYS A 183 -28.18 6.07 21.32
C LYS A 183 -27.41 5.19 22.31
N VAL A 184 -26.09 5.06 22.12
CA VAL A 184 -25.21 4.29 23.03
C VAL A 184 -25.18 4.91 24.44
N GLN A 185 -25.17 6.24 24.56
CA GLN A 185 -25.24 6.90 25.86
C GLN A 185 -26.56 6.59 26.60
N SER A 186 -27.69 6.60 25.90
CA SER A 186 -29.01 6.26 26.48
C SER A 186 -29.08 4.80 26.94
N GLU A 187 -28.53 3.87 26.16
CA GLU A 187 -28.49 2.44 26.50
C GLU A 187 -27.61 2.15 27.73
N LEU A 188 -26.58 2.97 27.96
CA LEU A 188 -25.75 2.88 29.17
C LEU A 188 -26.49 3.37 30.43
N GLU A 189 -27.43 4.31 30.30
CA GLU A 189 -28.20 4.88 31.40
C GLU A 189 -29.40 4.01 31.81
N GLU A 190 -30.00 3.28 30.88
CA GLU A 190 -31.27 2.55 31.08
C GLU A 190 -31.14 1.11 31.62
N ASN A 191 -29.97 0.73 32.15
CA ASN A 191 -29.56 -0.60 32.68
C ASN A 191 -28.60 -1.34 31.72
N ASN A 192 -27.29 -1.08 31.87
CA ASN A 192 -26.07 -1.92 31.67
C ASN A 192 -26.10 -3.23 30.82
N HIS A 193 -27.02 -3.40 29.87
CA HIS A 193 -27.25 -4.66 29.16
C HIS A 193 -26.65 -4.60 27.75
N GLY A 194 -25.45 -5.15 27.61
CA GLY A 194 -24.98 -5.70 26.32
C GLY A 194 -24.18 -4.77 25.40
N VAL A 195 -23.99 -3.49 25.73
CA VAL A 195 -23.12 -2.60 24.95
C VAL A 195 -21.67 -3.03 25.14
N SER A 196 -21.00 -3.44 24.06
CA SER A 196 -19.60 -3.82 24.09
C SER A 196 -18.72 -2.59 24.42
N GLU A 197 -17.58 -2.83 25.06
CA GLU A 197 -16.58 -1.79 25.30
C GLU A 197 -16.10 -1.17 23.98
N ASN A 198 -15.97 -1.99 22.93
CA ASN A 198 -15.61 -1.55 21.58
C ASN A 198 -16.61 -0.55 21.01
N LEU A 199 -17.91 -0.86 21.09
CA LEU A 199 -18.98 0.00 20.60
C LEU A 199 -19.01 1.34 21.33
N ARG A 200 -18.71 1.34 22.64
CA ARG A 200 -18.57 2.58 23.43
C ARG A 200 -17.44 3.47 22.89
N TRP A 201 -16.27 2.90 22.58
CA TRP A 201 -15.16 3.64 21.99
C TRP A 201 -15.46 4.14 20.58
N LEU A 202 -16.14 3.32 19.77
CA LEU A 202 -16.56 3.71 18.43
C LEU A 202 -17.56 4.87 18.46
N ALA A 203 -18.52 4.85 19.38
CA ALA A 203 -19.52 5.92 19.52
C ALA A 203 -18.94 7.24 20.06
N ALA A 204 -17.83 7.19 20.81
CA ALA A 204 -17.16 8.39 21.31
C ALA A 204 -16.46 9.19 20.19
N GLY A 205 -16.06 8.51 19.12
CA GLY A 205 -15.41 9.09 17.95
C GLY A 205 -13.89 9.30 18.11
N PRO A 206 -13.19 9.57 16.99
CA PRO A 206 -11.74 9.70 16.96
C PRO A 206 -11.24 11.06 17.46
N ASN A 207 -9.99 11.10 17.92
CA ASN A 207 -9.31 12.34 18.30
C ASN A 207 -8.86 13.13 17.05
N MET A 208 -9.01 14.45 17.07
CA MET A 208 -8.56 15.34 15.99
C MET A 208 -7.04 15.48 15.91
N ALA A 209 -6.34 15.25 17.03
CA ALA A 209 -4.89 15.22 17.08
C ALA A 209 -4.38 13.83 16.70
N VAL A 210 -3.97 13.67 15.44
CA VAL A 210 -3.54 12.38 14.89
C VAL A 210 -2.01 12.33 14.82
N PRO A 211 -1.37 11.25 15.31
CA PRO A 211 0.06 11.05 15.14
C PRO A 211 0.39 10.73 13.67
N LEU A 212 1.28 11.52 13.09
CA LEU A 212 1.77 11.41 11.72
C LEU A 212 3.21 10.90 11.71
N TYR A 213 3.49 9.98 10.79
CA TYR A 213 4.82 9.47 10.51
C TYR A 213 5.15 9.69 9.04
N ARG A 214 6.34 10.24 8.75
CA ARG A 214 6.82 10.48 7.39
C ARG A 214 7.24 9.20 6.68
N ASN A 215 7.82 8.28 7.43
CA ASN A 215 8.34 7.02 6.91
C ASN A 215 7.75 5.88 7.73
N TYR A 216 7.20 4.88 7.05
CA TYR A 216 6.63 3.70 7.68
C TYR A 216 7.22 2.45 7.03
N LEU A 217 7.65 1.50 7.85
CA LEU A 217 8.02 0.18 7.36
C LEU A 217 6.73 -0.62 7.20
N ILE A 218 6.24 -0.72 5.96
CA ILE A 218 5.11 -1.56 5.57
C ILE A 218 5.71 -2.88 5.06
N LYS A 219 5.16 -4.01 5.51
CA LYS A 219 5.60 -5.35 5.09
C LYS A 219 4.45 -6.07 4.40
#